data_AF-A0A543PL96-F1
#
_entry.id   AF-A0A543PL96-F1
#
_cell.length_a   1.000
_cell.length_b   1.000
_cell.length_c   1.000
_cell.angle_alpha   90.00
_cell.angle_beta   90.00
_cell.angle_gamma   90.00
#
_symmetry.space_group_name_H-M   'P 1'
#
loop_
_entity.id
_entity.type
_entity.pdbx_description
1 polymer ?
#
loop_
_entity_poly.entity_id
_entity_poly.type
_entity_poly.pdbx_seq_one_letter_code
_entity_poly.pdbx_strand_id
1 'polypeptide(L)' 'MHPTVAGGLVVVLVVVALSLWVLQDARRRRERDRPVVATLAGITIERPEMWAALCLLVFVFFVPLYLVARNAD' A
#
# COMPACT_ATOMS: atom_id res chain seq x y z
N MET A 1 4.58 -20.14 18.84
CA MET A 1 4.44 -19.01 17.89
C MET A 1 4.40 -17.73 18.69
N HIS A 2 5.43 -16.88 18.60
CA HIS A 2 5.47 -15.63 19.36
C HIS A 2 4.33 -14.70 18.89
N PRO A 3 3.50 -14.14 19.78
CA PRO A 3 2.33 -13.33 19.41
C PRO A 3 2.69 -12.11 18.54
N THR A 4 3.93 -11.64 18.63
CA THR A 4 4.51 -10.60 17.76
C THR A 4 4.59 -11.01 16.30
N VAL A 5 4.94 -12.26 16.00
CA VAL A 5 5.00 -12.77 14.62
C VAL A 5 3.59 -12.87 14.02
N ALA A 6 2.62 -13.31 14.82
CA ALA A 6 1.23 -13.38 14.40
C ALA A 6 0.66 -11.97 14.10
N GLY A 7 0.93 -10.99 14.97
CA GLY A 7 0.52 -9.60 14.75
C GLY A 7 1.12 -8.99 13.49
N GLY A 8 2.43 -9.19 13.27
CA GLY A 8 3.11 -8.71 12.05
C GLY A 8 2.54 -9.33 10.78
N LEU A 9 2.26 -10.64 10.80
CA LEU A 9 1.69 -11.34 9.64
C LEU A 9 0.29 -10.81 9.28
N VAL A 10 -0.57 -10.54 10.28
CA VAL A 10 -1.90 -9.96 10.06
C VAL A 10 -1.79 -8.60 9.38
N VAL A 11 -0.87 -7.74 9.84
CA VAL A 11 -0.65 -6.42 9.21
C VAL A 11 -0.24 -6.58 7.75
N VAL A 12 0.72 -7.48 7.45
CA VAL A 12 1.15 -7.75 6.07
C VAL A 12 -0.02 -8.21 5.20
N LEU A 13 -0.85 -9.13 5.70
CA LEU A 13 -2.01 -9.63 4.94
C LEU A 13 -3.04 -8.53 4.66
N VAL A 14 -3.34 -7.67 5.64
CA VAL A 14 -4.25 -6.53 5.47
C VAL A 14 -3.70 -5.56 4.42
N VAL A 15 -2.41 -5.25 4.48
CA VAL A 15 -1.76 -4.36 3.51
C VAL A 15 -1.82 -4.94 2.10
N VAL A 16 -1.51 -6.23 1.93
CA VAL A 16 -1.61 -6.90 0.64
C VAL A 16 -3.04 -6.88 0.11
N ALA A 17 -4.03 -7.17 0.96
CA ALA A 17 -5.43 -7.15 0.58
C ALA A 17 -5.87 -5.75 0.12
N LEU A 18 -5.46 -4.70 0.84
CA LEU A 18 -5.74 -3.30 0.46
C LEU A 18 -5.06 -2.92 -0.85
N SER A 19 -3.79 -3.27 -1.05
CA SER A 19 -3.08 -3.01 -2.30
C SER A 19 -3.72 -3.70 -3.50
N LEU A 20 -4.18 -4.95 -3.33
CA LEU A 20 -4.93 -5.69 -4.35
C LEU A 20 -6.29 -5.05 -4.63
N TRP A 21 -6.99 -4.57 -3.59
CA TRP A 21 -8.25 -3.86 -3.75
C TRP A 21 -8.08 -2.54 -4.52
N VAL A 22 -7.05 -1.76 -4.19
CA VAL A 22 -6.68 -0.53 -4.93
C VAL A 22 -6.38 -0.85 -6.39
N LEU A 23 -5.63 -1.94 -6.66
CA LEU A 23 -5.36 -2.37 -8.03
C LEU A 23 -6.65 -2.66 -8.81
N GLN A 24 -7.55 -3.43 -8.21
CA GLN A 24 -8.81 -3.81 -8.84
C GLN A 24 -9.73 -2.61 -9.06
N ASP A 25 -9.83 -1.70 -8.09
CA ASP A 25 -10.62 -0.48 -8.22
C ASP A 25 -10.06 0.43 -9.33
N ALA A 26 -8.74 0.66 -9.34
CA ALA A 26 -8.09 1.48 -10.36
C ALA A 26 -8.24 0.86 -11.76
N ARG A 27 -8.19 -0.47 -11.89
CA ARG A 27 -8.49 -1.18 -13.16
C ARG A 27 -9.93 -0.99 -13.60
N ARG A 28 -10.90 -1.24 -12.72
CA ARG A 28 -12.34 -1.04 -13.02
C ARG A 28 -12.65 0.39 -13.42
N ARG A 29 -12.01 1.36 -12.80
CA ARG A 29 -12.15 2.79 -13.13
C ARG A 29 -11.54 3.14 -14.48
N ARG A 30 -10.40 2.54 -14.81
CA ARG A 30 -9.77 2.67 -16.14
C ARG A 30 -10.63 2.08 -17.25
N GLU A 31 -11.25 0.92 -17.02
CA GLU A 31 -12.20 0.29 -17.96
C GLU A 31 -13.47 1.13 -18.19
N ARG A 32 -13.82 2.02 -17.26
CA ARG A 32 -14.95 2.94 -17.34
C ARG A 32 -14.57 4.34 -17.87
N ASP A 33 -13.42 4.48 -18.51
CA ASP A 33 -12.87 5.76 -19.00
C ASP A 33 -12.78 6.87 -17.92
N ARG A 34 -12.63 6.47 -16.65
CA ARG A 34 -12.42 7.38 -15.51
C ARG A 34 -11.16 7.00 -14.74
N PRO A 35 -9.96 7.07 -15.36
CA PRO A 35 -8.72 6.65 -14.71
C PRO A 35 -8.44 7.48 -13.44
N VAL A 36 -7.94 6.82 -12.40
CA VAL A 36 -7.47 7.49 -11.18
C VAL A 36 -6.08 8.03 -11.47
N VAL A 37 -6.01 9.34 -11.70
CA VAL A 37 -4.76 10.07 -11.94
C VAL A 37 -4.49 10.98 -10.74
N ALA A 38 -3.27 10.93 -10.22
CA ALA A 38 -2.79 11.92 -9.26
C ALA A 38 -1.40 12.39 -9.62
N THR A 39 -1.17 13.68 -9.45
CA THR A 39 0.16 14.29 -9.57
C THR A 39 0.62 14.70 -8.19
N LEU A 40 1.72 14.12 -7.72
CA LEU A 40 2.33 14.44 -6.43
C LEU A 40 3.79 14.83 -6.67
N ALA A 41 4.20 16.01 -6.20
CA ALA A 41 5.57 16.52 -6.34
C ALA A 41 6.16 16.45 -7.78
N GLY A 42 5.33 16.66 -8.81
CA GLY A 42 5.73 16.60 -10.22
C GLY A 42 5.72 15.19 -10.83
N ILE A 43 5.38 14.16 -10.07
CA ILE A 43 5.23 12.77 -10.55
C ILE A 43 3.75 12.49 -10.78
N THR A 44 3.38 12.14 -12.01
CA THR A 44 2.01 11.74 -12.35
C THR A 44 1.87 10.22 -12.32
N ILE A 45 0.93 9.72 -11.51
CA ILE A 45 0.61 8.31 -11.38
C ILE A 45 -0.70 8.03 -12.13
N GLU A 46 -0.59 7.35 -13.27
CA GLU A 46 -1.73 7.05 -14.15
C GLU A 46 -2.04 5.54 -14.24
N ARG A 47 -1.12 4.71 -13.75
CA ARG A 47 -1.21 3.24 -13.88
C ARG A 47 -1.79 2.63 -12.61
N PRO A 48 -2.81 1.76 -12.72
CA PRO A 48 -3.34 1.00 -11.58
C PRO A 48 -2.27 0.24 -10.80
N GLU A 49 -1.30 -0.35 -11.50
CA GLU A 49 -0.20 -1.11 -10.91
C GLU A 49 0.70 -0.22 -10.04
N MET A 50 0.93 1.03 -10.45
CA MET A 50 1.73 1.97 -9.67
C MET A 50 1.02 2.36 -8.38
N TRP A 51 -0.30 2.54 -8.39
CA TRP A 51 -1.08 2.82 -7.19
C TRP A 51 -0.97 1.71 -6.14
N ALA A 52 -1.16 0.46 -6.58
CA ALA A 52 -1.03 -0.70 -5.70
C ALA A 52 0.39 -0.88 -5.15
N ALA A 53 1.40 -0.67 -6.01
CA ALA A 53 2.80 -0.73 -5.61
C ALA A 53 3.15 0.38 -4.60
N LEU A 54 2.67 1.61 -4.80
CA LEU A 54 2.91 2.71 -3.87
C LEU A 54 2.28 2.44 -2.49
N CYS A 55 1.03 1.97 -2.46
CA CYS A 55 0.38 1.58 -1.22
C CYS A 55 1.17 0.50 -0.48
N LEU A 56 1.61 -0.54 -1.19
CA LEU A 56 2.42 -1.60 -0.61
C LEU A 56 3.75 -1.05 -0.07
N LEU A 57 4.44 -0.22 -0.86
CA LEU A 57 5.74 0.36 -0.52
C LEU A 57 5.63 1.22 0.76
N VAL A 58 4.67 2.13 0.82
CA VAL A 58 4.47 2.99 1.99
C VAL A 58 4.29 2.14 3.25
N PHE A 59 3.45 1.10 3.20
CA PHE A 59 3.25 0.25 4.37
C PHE A 59 4.47 -0.60 4.72
N VAL A 60 5.11 -1.24 3.75
CA VAL A 60 6.27 -2.12 3.97
C VAL A 60 7.46 -1.35 4.52
N PHE A 61 7.64 -0.08 4.16
CA PHE A 61 8.77 0.72 4.64
C PHE A 61 8.43 1.53 5.90
N PHE A 62 7.31 2.25 5.92
CA PHE A 62 7.02 3.16 7.03
C PHE A 62 6.52 2.45 8.28
N VAL A 63 5.84 1.30 8.17
CA VAL A 63 5.37 0.58 9.37
C VAL A 63 6.53 -0.03 10.16
N PRO A 64 7.47 -0.78 9.56
CA PRO A 64 8.64 -1.26 10.30
C PRO A 64 9.48 -0.11 10.85
N LEU A 65 9.66 0.96 10.08
CA LEU A 65 10.45 2.11 10.50
C LEU A 65 9.80 2.83 11.71
N TYR A 66 8.47 2.97 11.71
CA TYR A 66 7.73 3.49 12.87
C TYR A 66 7.85 2.58 14.10
N LEU A 67 7.77 1.26 13.92
CA LEU A 67 7.92 0.31 15.03
C LEU A 67 9.34 0.33 15.60
N VAL A 68 10.36 0.42 14.75
CA VAL A 68 11.76 0.58 15.18
C VAL A 68 11.94 1.88 15.94
N ALA A 69 11.43 3.00 15.41
CA ALA A 69 11.51 4.30 16.08
C ALA A 69 10.81 4.27 17.45
N ARG A 70 9.61 3.68 17.53
CA ARG A 70 8.87 3.51 18.78
C ARG A 70 9.60 2.64 19.81
N ASN A 71 10.36 1.65 19.37
CA ASN A 71 11.13 0.76 20.25
C ASN A 71 12.50 1.34 20.63
N ALA A 72 12.89 2.49 20.07
CA ALA A 72 14.14 3.18 20.40
C ALA A 72 13.97 4.16 21.58
N ASP A 73 12.73 4.40 22.02
CA ASP A 73 12.36 5.09 23.27
C ASP A 73 12.08 4.07 24.40
#